data_AF-A0A661IUC3-F1
#
_entry.id   AF-A0A661IUC3-F1
#
_cell.length_a   1.000
_cell.length_b   1.000
_cell.length_c   1.000
_cell.angle_alpha   90.00
_cell.angle_beta   90.00
_cell.angle_gamma   90.00
#
_symmetry.space_group_name_H-M   'P 1'
#
loop_
_entity.id
_entity.type
_entity.pdbx_description
1 polymer ?
#
loop_
_entity_poly.entity_id
_entity_poly.type
_entity_poly.pdbx_seq_one_letter_code
_entity_poly.pdbx_strand_id
1 'polypeptide(L)'
;MKKLAGILSILALVGFALAKGQLVLQGSTTVFPVAQRCAEEFKRLHPEVDISVRGGGSGVGIAGLIDGTCDIANASRPMKGREIE
;
A
#
# COMPACT_ATOMS: atom_id res chain seq x y z
N MET A 1 2.74 37.64 15.85
CA MET A 1 2.26 36.36 16.43
C MET A 1 0.98 35.86 15.75
N LYS A 2 -0.09 36.65 15.64
CA LYS A 2 -1.37 36.25 15.01
C LYS A 2 -1.25 35.87 13.51
N LYS A 3 -0.44 36.62 12.73
CA LYS A 3 -0.15 36.30 11.32
C LYS A 3 0.66 35.00 11.14
N LEU A 4 1.54 34.70 12.09
CA LEU A 4 2.37 33.49 12.07
C LEU A 4 1.54 32.24 12.38
N ALA A 5 0.60 32.34 13.33
CA ALA A 5 -0.36 31.28 13.65
C ALA A 5 -1.32 31.00 12.47
N GLY A 6 -1.74 32.03 11.72
CA GLY A 6 -2.55 31.86 10.51
C GLY A 6 -1.82 31.11 9.40
N ILE A 7 -0.55 31.44 9.15
CA ILE A 7 0.28 30.76 8.15
C ILE A 7 0.53 29.30 8.52
N LEU A 8 0.82 29.01 9.80
CA LEU A 8 1.04 27.64 10.27
C LEU A 8 -0.21 26.77 10.15
N SER A 9 -1.40 27.35 10.40
CA SER A 9 -2.68 26.66 10.28
C SER A 9 -3.02 26.34 8.82
N ILE A 10 -2.72 27.26 7.90
CA ILE A 10 -2.89 27.04 6.46
C ILE A 10 -1.92 25.96 5.96
N LEU A 11 -0.68 25.96 6.44
CA LEU A 11 0.33 24.96 6.08
C LEU A 11 -0.07 23.55 6.53
N ALA A 12 -0.66 23.43 7.72
CA ALA A 12 -1.18 22.16 8.25
C ALA A 12 -2.37 21.62 7.43
N LEU A 13 -3.30 22.50 7.02
CA LEU A 13 -4.44 22.14 6.17
C LEU A 13 -4.00 21.67 4.77
N VAL A 14 -2.99 22.33 4.18
CA VAL A 14 -2.44 21.93 2.87
C VAL A 14 -1.69 20.60 2.95
N GLY A 15 -0.94 20.37 4.03
CA GLY A 15 -0.24 19.11 4.26
C GLY A 15 -1.17 17.90 4.38
N PHE A 16 -2.34 18.07 4.99
CA PHE A 16 -3.33 17.00 5.12
C PHE A 16 -4.04 16.68 3.79
N ALA A 17 -4.31 17.69 2.96
CA ALA A 17 -4.95 17.53 1.66
C ALA A 17 -4.05 16.85 0.60
N LEU A 18 -2.73 16.88 0.79
CA LEU A 18 -1.73 16.30 -0.12
C LEU A 18 -1.34 14.85 0.21
N ALA A 19 -1.93 14.24 1.24
CA ALA A 19 -1.70 12.83 1.56
C ALA A 19 -2.35 11.92 0.49
N LYS A 20 -1.71 11.82 -0.67
CA LYS A 20 -1.99 10.76 -1.65
C LYS A 20 -1.55 9.44 -1.03
N GLY A 21 -2.50 8.56 -0.73
CA GLY A 21 -2.20 7.21 -0.24
C GLY A 21 -1.47 6.40 -1.32
N GLN A 22 -0.47 5.62 -0.91
CA GLN A 22 0.20 4.63 -1.76
C GLN A 22 -0.43 3.27 -1.50
N LEU A 23 -0.83 2.56 -2.56
CA LEU A 23 -1.33 1.18 -2.49
C LEU A 23 -0.14 0.21 -2.36
N VAL A 24 -0.12 -0.60 -1.31
CA VAL A 24 0.96 -1.54 -0.99
C VAL A 24 0.48 -2.97 -1.20
N LEU A 25 1.07 -3.66 -2.16
CA LEU A 25 0.91 -5.10 -2.38
C LEU A 25 2.12 -5.83 -1.80
N GLN A 26 1.92 -6.91 -1.04
CA GLN A 26 3.03 -7.70 -0.50
C GLN A 26 2.73 -9.20 -0.50
N GLY A 27 3.73 -10.05 -0.77
CA GLY A 27 3.64 -11.46 -0.45
C GLY A 27 4.37 -12.40 -1.40
N SER A 28 3.65 -13.39 -1.93
CA SER A 28 4.17 -14.54 -2.67
C SER A 28 5.19 -14.17 -3.74
N THR A 29 6.39 -14.73 -3.62
CA THR A 29 7.46 -14.61 -4.63
C THR A 29 7.07 -15.26 -5.96
N THR A 30 6.21 -16.29 -5.94
CA THR A 30 5.69 -16.92 -7.17
C THR A 30 4.74 -15.98 -7.92
N VAL A 31 3.90 -15.23 -7.18
CA VAL A 31 2.92 -14.29 -7.77
C VAL A 31 3.56 -12.93 -8.07
N PHE A 32 4.68 -12.60 -7.43
CA PHE A 32 5.35 -11.30 -7.51
C PHE A 32 5.55 -10.78 -8.95
N PRO A 33 6.06 -11.55 -9.93
CA PRO A 33 6.23 -11.04 -11.30
C PRO A 33 4.91 -10.65 -11.96
N VAL A 34 3.84 -11.39 -11.69
CA VAL A 34 2.50 -11.10 -12.23
C VAL A 34 1.92 -9.87 -11.56
N ALA A 35 1.99 -9.77 -10.22
CA ALA A 35 1.51 -8.61 -9.48
C ALA A 35 2.24 -7.33 -9.90
N GLN A 36 3.56 -7.41 -10.14
CA GLN A 36 4.36 -6.29 -10.64
C GLN A 36 3.86 -5.81 -12.01
N ARG A 37 3.62 -6.74 -12.96
CA ARG A 37 3.09 -6.40 -14.28
C ARG A 37 1.68 -5.79 -14.21
N CYS A 38 0.81 -6.32 -13.36
CA CYS A 38 -0.50 -5.74 -13.12
C CYS A 38 -0.40 -4.31 -12.56
N ALA A 39 0.51 -4.06 -11.61
CA ALA A 39 0.74 -2.73 -11.06
C ALA A 39 1.26 -1.74 -12.11
N GLU A 40 2.16 -2.17 -12.99
CA GLU A 40 2.68 -1.36 -14.10
C GLU A 40 1.57 -0.96 -15.09
N GLU A 41 0.75 -1.92 -15.53
CA GLU A 41 -0.36 -1.64 -16.44
C GLU A 41 -1.45 -0.78 -15.80
N PHE A 42 -1.76 -1.03 -14.53
CA PHE A 42 -2.72 -0.20 -13.80
C PHE A 42 -2.21 1.23 -13.66
N LYS A 43 -0.94 1.43 -13.30
CA LYS A 43 -0.31 2.76 -13.23
C LYS A 43 -0.24 3.45 -14.59
N ARG A 44 -0.11 2.70 -15.69
CA ARG A 44 -0.19 3.25 -17.04
C ARG A 44 -1.58 3.81 -17.35
N LEU A 45 -2.64 3.14 -16.90
CA LEU A 45 -4.03 3.59 -17.07
C LEU A 45 -4.44 4.67 -16.06
N HIS A 46 -3.83 4.65 -14.87
CA HIS A 46 -4.10 5.53 -13.73
C HIS A 46 -2.80 6.13 -13.17
N PRO A 47 -2.17 7.10 -13.88
CA PRO A 47 -0.85 7.66 -13.49
C PRO A 47 -0.86 8.36 -12.13
N GLU A 48 -2.04 8.76 -11.65
CA GLU A 48 -2.23 9.38 -10.35
C GLU A 48 -2.10 8.41 -9.18
N VAL A 49 -2.23 7.10 -9.43
CA VAL A 49 -2.16 6.07 -8.37
C VAL A 49 -0.71 5.67 -8.15
N ASP A 50 -0.31 5.66 -6.88
CA ASP A 50 1.00 5.17 -6.48
C ASP A 50 0.89 3.74 -5.94
N ILE A 51 1.71 2.84 -6.47
CA ILE A 51 1.65 1.41 -6.18
C ILE A 51 3.05 0.89 -5.84
N SER A 52 3.17 0.23 -4.69
CA SER A 52 4.37 -0.48 -4.25
C SER A 52 4.08 -1.98 -4.22
N VAL A 53 4.89 -2.79 -4.92
CA VAL A 53 4.78 -4.26 -4.89
C VAL A 53 6.02 -4.84 -4.21
N ARG A 54 5.81 -5.70 -3.21
CA ARG A 54 6.87 -6.28 -2.38
C ARG A 54 6.78 -7.81 -2.37
N GLY A 55 7.94 -8.47 -2.43
CA GLY A 55 8.05 -9.92 -2.22
C GLY A 55 8.09 -10.30 -0.73
N GLY A 56 8.30 -11.59 -0.46
CA GLY A 56 8.47 -12.12 0.91
C GLY A 56 7.84 -13.50 1.16
N GLY A 57 7.02 -13.98 0.23
CA GLY A 57 6.27 -15.24 0.37
C GLY A 57 4.83 -15.02 0.86
N SER A 58 3.95 -16.01 0.63
CA SER A 58 2.51 -15.86 0.92
C SER A 58 2.23 -15.55 2.39
N GLY A 59 2.99 -16.16 3.32
CA GLY A 59 2.82 -15.89 4.76
C GLY A 59 3.17 -14.47 5.16
N VAL A 60 4.19 -13.86 4.54
CA VAL A 60 4.56 -12.46 4.79
C VAL A 60 3.47 -11.52 4.28
N GLY A 61 2.90 -11.80 3.10
CA GLY A 61 1.78 -11.01 2.59
C GLY A 61 0.55 -11.09 3.48
N ILE A 62 0.19 -12.31 3.92
CA ILE A 62 -0.96 -12.54 4.80
C ILE A 62 -0.76 -11.84 6.16
N ALA A 63 0.40 -12.01 6.79
CA ALA A 63 0.73 -11.31 8.04
C ALA A 63 0.69 -9.79 7.84
N GLY A 64 1.27 -9.29 6.75
CA GLY A 64 1.27 -7.87 6.44
C GLY A 64 -0.13 -7.29 6.27
N LEU A 65 -1.07 -8.07 5.72
CA LEU A 65 -2.47 -7.67 5.58
C LEU A 65 -3.19 -7.65 6.94
N ILE A 66 -2.96 -8.66 7.78
CA ILE A 66 -3.53 -8.73 9.14
C ILE A 66 -3.03 -7.56 10.00
N ASP A 67 -1.73 -7.25 9.90
CA ASP A 67 -1.08 -6.18 10.66
C ASP A 67 -1.34 -4.78 10.07
N GLY A 68 -2.04 -4.68 8.93
CA GLY A 68 -2.34 -3.41 8.25
C GLY A 68 -1.12 -2.71 7.63
N THR A 69 -0.05 -3.46 7.36
CA THR A 69 1.19 -2.95 6.74
C THR A 69 1.21 -3.07 5.20
N CYS A 70 0.27 -3.82 4.64
CA CYS A 70 -0.06 -3.82 3.22
C CYS A 70 -1.58 -3.80 3.01
N ASP A 71 -1.99 -3.31 1.85
CA ASP A 71 -3.40 -3.24 1.44
C ASP A 71 -3.85 -4.54 0.74
N ILE A 72 -2.92 -5.24 0.08
CA ILE A 72 -3.20 -6.46 -0.67
C ILE A 72 -2.12 -7.51 -0.41
N ALA A 73 -2.55 -8.69 0.06
CA ALA A 73 -1.70 -9.86 0.21
C ALA A 73 -1.65 -10.70 -1.08
N ASN A 74 -0.48 -10.80 -1.70
CA ASN A 74 -0.24 -11.76 -2.78
C ASN A 74 0.00 -13.15 -2.18
N ALA A 75 -0.77 -14.17 -2.59
CA ALA A 75 -0.62 -15.52 -2.06
C ALA A 75 -0.71 -16.57 -3.17
N SER A 76 0.22 -17.53 -3.17
CA SER A 76 0.19 -18.72 -4.04
C SER A 76 -0.46 -19.94 -3.36
N ARG A 77 -1.08 -19.74 -2.19
CA ARG A 77 -1.80 -20.76 -1.43
C ARG A 77 -2.94 -20.13 -0.62
N PRO A 78 -3.94 -20.90 -0.20
CA PRO A 78 -4.94 -20.45 0.78
C PRO A 78 -4.31 -20.08 2.13
N MET A 79 -4.96 -19.21 2.90
CA MET A 79 -4.60 -18.94 4.30
C MET A 79 -4.72 -20.21 5.16
N LYS A 80 -3.86 -20.33 6.19
CA LYS A 80 -3.94 -21.43 7.16
C LYS A 80 -4.94 -21.05 8.26
N GLY A 81 -5.51 -22.04 8.96
CA GLY A 81 -6.45 -21.78 10.07
C GLY A 81 -5.93 -20.74 11.06
N ARG A 82 -4.69 -20.91 11.55
CA ARG A 82 -4.00 -19.97 12.44
C ARG A 82 -3.78 -18.53 11.90
N GLU A 83 -3.99 -18.30 10.61
CA GLU A 83 -3.86 -16.98 9.97
C GLU A 83 -5.24 -16.32 9.77
N ILE A 84 -6.32 -17.01 10.14
CA ILE A 84 -7.72 -16.58 9.98
C ILE A 84 -8.43 -16.49 11.34
N GLU A 85 -7.91 -17.19 12.34
CA GLU A 85 -8.33 -17.15 13.76
C GLU A 85 -7.86 -15.88 14.46
#